data_AF-A0A9W5PN67-F1
#
_entry.id   AF-A0A9W5PN67-F1
#
_cell.length_a   1.000
_cell.length_b   1.000
_cell.length_c   1.000
_cell.angle_alpha   90.00
_cell.angle_beta   90.00
_cell.angle_gamma   90.00
#
_symmetry.space_group_name_H-M   'P 1'
#
loop_
_entity.id
_entity.type
_entity.pdbx_description
1 polymer ?
#
loop_
_entity_poly.entity_id
_entity_poly.type
_entity_poly.pdbx_seq_one_letter_code
_entity_poly.pdbx_strand_id
1 'polypeptide(L)'
;MNEVMNLSYDINVITAEIKSYQQIAGQSVFEIGRRLKHVKENDLAHGEWIRWLETIDMQPRNAQQFMQIATEFEGNTKPVSHLGFKKLLYITQLPASVDKKQFIEEVHIVPTTGEEKTVEAMTTREFEAVKKALKEKDKLLQEAQQEVVQARKSEQLARKQLEEREEQEPQIIEREVVKEVPVESKEHINIINELNDDKKKLQEEVRFYKEKEKAMQKDPEDLQQERETMEYMADWSVHTLRSELRELIEQCSFSSLQIGAILAASPTIKENLRRDVSTIRTLMDRFEDTLDNTFMG
;
A
#
# COMPACT_ATOMS: atom_id res chain seq x y z
N MET A 1 -7.36 47.19 7.87
CA MET A 1 -8.83 47.15 8.01
C MET A 1 -9.15 45.67 8.18
N ASN A 2 -9.38 45.22 9.42
CA ASN A 2 -9.74 43.81 9.65
C ASN A 2 -11.20 43.67 9.25
N GLU A 3 -11.46 43.14 8.06
CA GLU A 3 -12.79 42.62 7.74
C GLU A 3 -13.08 41.50 8.73
N VAL A 4 -14.02 41.76 9.63
CA VAL A 4 -14.62 40.69 10.43
C VAL A 4 -15.39 39.86 9.43
N MET A 5 -14.83 38.73 9.01
CA MET A 5 -15.54 37.72 8.23
C MET A 5 -16.75 37.28 9.06
N ASN A 6 -17.93 37.80 8.72
CA ASN A 6 -19.17 37.37 9.35
C ASN A 6 -19.42 35.92 8.95
N LEU A 7 -19.56 35.04 9.95
CA LEU A 7 -19.97 33.66 9.75
C LEU A 7 -21.33 33.62 9.04
N SER A 8 -21.46 32.77 8.02
CA SER A 8 -22.76 32.48 7.41
C SER A 8 -23.72 31.91 8.45
N TYR A 9 -25.02 32.14 8.29
CA TYR A 9 -26.07 31.48 9.09
C TYR A 9 -26.64 30.23 8.41
N ASP A 10 -26.24 29.94 7.17
CA ASP A 10 -26.66 28.74 6.44
C ASP A 10 -25.79 27.54 6.84
N ILE A 11 -26.43 26.52 7.41
CA ILE A 11 -25.76 25.29 7.86
C ILE A 11 -25.00 24.58 6.74
N ASN A 12 -25.48 24.64 5.50
CA ASN A 12 -24.81 24.00 4.37
C ASN A 12 -23.53 24.75 4.00
N VAL A 13 -23.56 26.08 4.06
CA VAL A 13 -22.39 26.94 3.82
C VAL A 13 -21.34 26.71 4.90
N ILE A 14 -21.73 26.74 6.18
CA ILE A 14 -20.83 26.46 7.30
C ILE A 14 -20.22 25.04 7.17
N THR A 15 -21.02 24.05 6.77
CA THR A 15 -20.54 22.68 6.58
C THR A 15 -19.51 22.59 5.46
N ALA A 16 -19.74 23.27 4.34
CA ALA A 16 -18.80 23.31 3.21
C ALA A 16 -17.49 24.01 3.60
N GLU A 17 -17.57 25.14 4.32
CA GLU A 17 -16.39 25.85 4.84
C GLU A 17 -15.57 24.97 5.79
N ILE A 18 -16.23 24.29 6.74
CA ILE A 18 -15.56 23.36 7.67
C ILE A 18 -14.84 22.25 6.91
N LYS A 19 -15.50 21.64 5.92
CA LYS A 19 -14.88 20.59 5.09
C LYS A 19 -13.68 21.11 4.30
N SER A 20 -13.77 22.33 3.77
CA SER A 20 -12.64 22.98 3.09
C SER A 20 -11.45 23.18 4.04
N TYR A 21 -11.67 23.72 5.24
CA TYR A 21 -10.59 23.88 6.23
C TYR A 21 -10.01 22.54 6.70
N GLN A 22 -10.83 21.49 6.83
CA GLN A 22 -10.35 20.14 7.13
C GLN A 22 -9.44 19.60 6.02
N GLN A 23 -9.81 19.79 4.75
CA GLN A 23 -8.99 19.41 3.61
C GLN A 23 -7.66 20.17 3.58
N ILE A 24 -7.69 21.49 3.79
CA ILE A 24 -6.49 22.34 3.88
C ILE A 24 -5.59 21.88 5.03
N ALA A 25 -6.17 21.60 6.20
CA ALA A 25 -5.43 21.09 7.36
C ALA A 25 -4.78 19.74 7.05
N GLY A 26 -5.47 18.85 6.35
CA GLY A 26 -4.94 17.56 5.90
C GLY A 26 -3.79 17.71 4.89
N GLN A 27 -3.95 18.55 3.88
CA GLN A 27 -2.88 18.87 2.93
C GLN A 27 -1.65 19.46 3.63
N SER A 28 -1.88 20.32 4.62
CA SER A 28 -0.81 20.92 5.43
C SER A 28 0.04 19.87 6.15
N VAL A 29 -0.54 18.75 6.59
CA VAL A 29 0.21 17.63 7.18
C VAL A 29 1.28 17.10 6.23
N PHE A 30 0.91 16.87 4.96
CA PHE A 30 1.85 16.37 3.95
C PHE A 30 2.90 17.40 3.58
N GLU A 31 2.50 18.67 3.43
CA GLU A 31 3.41 19.77 3.10
C GLU A 31 4.46 20.04 4.18
N ILE A 32 4.05 19.97 5.46
CA ILE A 32 4.95 20.06 6.60
C ILE A 32 5.92 18.87 6.57
N GLY A 33 5.41 17.65 6.40
CA GLY A 33 6.25 16.45 6.35
C GLY A 33 7.29 16.47 5.23
N ARG A 34 6.91 16.92 4.02
CA ARG A 34 7.85 17.08 2.88
C ARG A 34 8.96 18.08 3.17
N ARG A 35 8.64 19.24 3.74
CA ARG A 35 9.65 20.27 4.09
C ARG A 35 10.59 19.80 5.18
N LEU A 36 10.05 19.14 6.21
CA LEU A 36 10.86 18.53 7.27
C LEU A 36 11.82 17.49 6.70
N LYS A 37 11.34 16.60 5.81
CA LYS A 37 12.17 15.59 5.13
C LYS A 37 13.26 16.26 4.29
N HIS A 38 12.90 17.26 3.48
CA HIS A 38 13.83 17.99 2.62
C HIS A 38 14.97 18.63 3.43
N VAL A 39 14.64 19.39 4.48
CA VAL A 39 15.65 20.05 5.33
C VAL A 39 16.57 19.01 5.99
N LYS A 40 16.00 17.90 6.47
CA LYS A 40 16.77 16.83 7.12
C LYS A 40 17.76 16.14 6.18
N GLU A 41 17.39 15.99 4.91
CA GLU A 41 18.16 15.27 3.90
C GLU A 41 19.18 16.17 3.17
N ASN A 42 18.90 17.47 3.02
CA ASN A 42 19.65 18.34 2.11
C ASN A 42 20.33 19.54 2.78
N ASP A 43 19.77 20.09 3.86
CA ASP A 43 20.16 21.43 4.34
C ASP A 43 20.96 21.42 5.65
N LEU A 44 20.98 20.30 6.38
CA LEU A 44 21.60 20.25 7.71
C LEU A 44 22.77 19.28 7.80
N ALA A 45 23.87 19.78 8.35
CA ALA A 45 24.98 18.95 8.80
C ALA A 45 24.55 18.07 10.00
N HIS A 46 25.27 16.96 10.19
CA HIS A 46 24.96 16.00 11.24
C HIS A 46 24.97 16.67 12.62
N GLY A 47 23.85 16.59 13.35
CA GLY A 47 23.68 17.17 14.69
C GLY A 47 22.89 18.49 14.75
N GLU A 48 22.68 19.20 13.62
CA GLU A 48 21.96 20.48 13.61
C GLU A 48 20.42 20.33 13.56
N TRP A 49 19.92 19.13 13.26
CA TRP A 49 18.48 18.84 13.13
C TRP A 49 17.66 19.22 14.37
N ILE A 50 18.12 18.84 15.57
CA ILE A 50 17.35 19.11 16.80
C ILE A 50 17.31 20.62 17.10
N ARG A 51 18.43 21.32 16.93
CA ARG A 51 18.49 22.78 17.12
C ARG A 51 17.59 23.51 16.16
N TRP A 52 17.58 23.10 14.88
CA TRP A 52 16.70 23.71 13.89
C TRP A 52 15.22 23.51 14.24
N LEU A 53 14.83 22.31 14.68
CA LEU A 53 13.46 22.04 15.10
C LEU A 53 13.01 22.93 16.28
N GLU A 54 13.90 23.25 17.22
CA GLU A 54 13.62 24.19 18.31
C GLU A 54 13.32 25.61 17.79
N THR A 55 13.96 26.05 16.71
CA THR A 55 13.71 27.38 16.11
C THR A 55 12.31 27.54 15.52
N ILE A 56 11.65 26.45 15.18
CA ILE A 56 10.29 26.42 14.62
C ILE A 56 9.25 25.86 15.62
N ASP A 57 9.62 25.75 16.90
CA ASP A 57 8.78 25.18 17.98
C ASP A 57 8.22 23.78 17.66
N MET A 58 9.05 22.94 17.01
CA MET A 58 8.67 21.61 16.59
C MET A 58 9.34 20.55 17.46
N GLN A 59 8.54 19.69 18.09
CA GLN A 59 9.11 18.55 18.82
C GLN A 59 9.67 17.49 17.84
N PRO A 60 10.83 16.86 18.13
CA PRO A 60 11.41 15.84 17.26
C PRO A 60 10.45 14.68 16.93
N ARG A 61 9.64 14.27 17.91
CA ARG A 61 8.62 13.22 17.73
C ARG A 61 7.54 13.66 16.74
N ASN A 62 7.04 14.88 16.85
CA ASN A 62 6.02 15.41 15.94
C ASN A 62 6.60 15.53 14.53
N ALA A 63 7.81 16.08 14.39
CA ALA A 63 8.50 16.18 13.12
C ALA A 63 8.63 14.81 12.43
N GLN A 64 9.04 13.78 13.19
CA GLN A 64 9.13 12.41 12.69
C GLN A 64 7.77 11.86 12.21
N GLN A 65 6.69 12.13 12.95
CA GLN A 65 5.35 11.71 12.54
C GLN A 65 4.90 12.38 11.24
N PHE A 66 5.13 13.69 11.09
CA PHE A 66 4.83 14.40 9.85
C PHE A 66 5.63 13.83 8.67
N MET A 67 6.94 13.61 8.83
CA MET A 67 7.78 13.00 7.79
C MET A 67 7.33 11.58 7.44
N GLN A 68 6.96 10.78 8.45
CA GLN A 68 6.46 9.42 8.25
C GLN A 68 5.18 9.42 7.42
N ILE A 69 4.21 10.29 7.74
CA ILE A 69 2.98 10.44 6.97
C ILE A 69 3.28 10.87 5.53
N ALA A 70 4.12 11.89 5.34
CA ALA A 70 4.46 12.37 4.00
C ALA A 70 5.17 11.32 3.14
N THR A 71 6.00 10.47 3.75
CA THR A 71 6.72 9.40 3.04
C THR A 71 5.79 8.24 2.70
N GLU A 72 4.86 7.87 3.59
CA GLU A 72 3.92 6.78 3.35
C GLU A 72 3.01 7.03 2.14
N PHE A 73 2.54 8.27 1.99
CA PHE A 73 1.59 8.66 0.95
C PHE A 73 2.25 9.48 -0.16
N GLU A 74 3.56 9.33 -0.34
CA GLU A 74 4.32 10.05 -1.38
C GLU A 74 3.72 9.76 -2.76
N GLY A 75 3.41 10.82 -3.51
CA GLY A 75 2.77 10.72 -4.82
C GLY A 75 1.25 10.47 -4.84
N ASN A 76 0.60 10.19 -3.70
CA ASN A 76 -0.85 9.98 -3.65
C ASN A 76 -1.50 10.45 -2.34
N THR A 77 -1.52 11.77 -2.12
CA THR A 77 -2.07 12.37 -0.88
C THR A 77 -3.52 12.81 -0.98
N LYS A 78 -4.05 13.04 -2.20
CA LYS A 78 -5.40 13.57 -2.41
C LYS A 78 -6.50 12.67 -1.83
N PRO A 79 -6.48 11.33 -2.01
CA PRO A 79 -7.56 10.47 -1.53
C PRO A 79 -7.66 10.41 0.00
N VAL A 80 -6.60 10.78 0.71
CA VAL A 80 -6.49 10.59 2.17
C VAL A 80 -6.41 11.90 2.95
N SER A 81 -6.36 13.05 2.27
CA SER A 81 -6.20 14.35 2.95
C SER A 81 -7.36 14.69 3.88
N HIS A 82 -8.54 14.14 3.65
CA HIS A 82 -9.71 14.36 4.50
C HIS A 82 -9.63 13.59 5.85
N LEU A 83 -8.76 12.58 6.00
CA LEU A 83 -8.74 11.70 7.18
C LEU A 83 -8.17 12.36 8.45
N GLY A 84 -7.51 13.51 8.31
CA GLY A 84 -6.90 14.24 9.43
C GLY A 84 -5.67 13.53 10.03
N PHE A 85 -4.87 14.29 10.80
CA PHE A 85 -3.54 13.86 11.25
C PHE A 85 -3.52 12.51 11.98
N LYS A 86 -4.42 12.29 12.95
CA LYS A 86 -4.40 11.09 13.79
C LYS A 86 -4.71 9.81 13.01
N LYS A 87 -5.70 9.85 12.10
CA LYS A 87 -6.01 8.68 11.27
C LYS A 87 -4.87 8.41 10.29
N LEU A 88 -4.33 9.45 9.65
CA LEU A 88 -3.14 9.32 8.79
C LEU A 88 -1.99 8.64 9.54
N LEU A 89 -1.67 9.11 10.74
CA LEU A 89 -0.64 8.50 11.59
C LEU A 89 -0.96 7.05 11.98
N TYR A 90 -2.23 6.71 12.19
CA TYR A 90 -2.62 5.34 12.53
C TYR A 90 -2.47 4.39 11.34
N ILE A 91 -2.74 4.87 10.13
CA ILE A 91 -2.49 4.10 8.90
C ILE A 91 -1.00 3.80 8.74
N THR A 92 -0.11 4.78 8.97
CA THR A 92 1.35 4.53 8.90
C THR A 92 1.85 3.54 9.96
N GLN A 93 1.04 3.27 10.98
CA GLN A 93 1.35 2.37 12.10
C GLN A 93 0.65 1.01 12.00
N LEU A 94 -0.11 0.76 10.93
CA LEU A 94 -0.67 -0.57 10.67
C LEU A 94 0.45 -1.60 10.46
N PRO A 95 0.21 -2.88 10.78
CA PRO A 95 1.18 -3.95 10.50
C PRO A 95 1.61 -3.95 9.04
N ALA A 96 2.88 -4.29 8.77
CA ALA A 96 3.41 -4.34 7.39
C ALA A 96 2.73 -5.40 6.52
N SER A 97 2.05 -6.38 7.14
CA SER A 97 1.22 -7.39 6.50
C SER A 97 -0.09 -6.83 5.90
N VAL A 98 -0.47 -5.60 6.25
CA VAL A 98 -1.69 -4.95 5.78
C VAL A 98 -1.39 -4.07 4.58
N ASP A 99 -2.11 -4.27 3.48
CA ASP A 99 -2.15 -3.31 2.39
C ASP A 99 -2.94 -2.07 2.85
N LYS A 100 -2.22 -0.98 3.10
CA LYS A 100 -2.80 0.25 3.64
C LYS A 100 -3.77 0.92 2.66
N LYS A 101 -3.57 0.79 1.34
CA LYS A 101 -4.46 1.42 0.34
C LYS A 101 -5.81 0.71 0.36
N GLN A 102 -5.78 -0.60 0.25
CA GLN A 102 -6.97 -1.44 0.35
C GLN A 102 -7.67 -1.26 1.70
N PHE A 103 -6.89 -1.22 2.79
CA PHE A 103 -7.42 -1.05 4.14
C PHE A 103 -8.23 0.25 4.32
N ILE A 104 -7.85 1.35 3.64
CA ILE A 104 -8.58 2.63 3.76
C ILE A 104 -9.98 2.51 3.14
N GLU A 105 -10.10 1.79 2.03
CA GLU A 105 -11.33 1.65 1.24
C GLU A 105 -12.28 0.57 1.79
N GLU A 106 -11.73 -0.46 2.43
CA GLU A 106 -12.50 -1.55 2.99
C GLU A 106 -13.35 -1.19 4.21
N VAL A 107 -14.41 -1.95 4.39
CA VAL A 107 -15.27 -1.92 5.58
C VAL A 107 -14.67 -2.81 6.65
N HIS A 108 -14.56 -2.28 7.87
CA HIS A 108 -14.02 -2.98 9.04
C HIS A 108 -15.05 -3.02 10.15
N ILE A 109 -15.04 -4.12 10.90
CA ILE A 109 -15.82 -4.24 12.13
C ILE A 109 -15.10 -3.50 13.25
N VAL A 110 -15.78 -2.52 13.85
CA VAL A 110 -15.26 -1.75 14.98
C VAL A 110 -15.31 -2.60 16.25
N PRO A 111 -14.19 -2.93 16.91
CA PRO A 111 -14.19 -3.83 18.07
C PRO A 111 -15.00 -3.32 19.27
N THR A 112 -15.15 -2.00 19.41
CA THR A 112 -15.86 -1.39 20.54
C THR A 112 -17.37 -1.38 20.39
N THR A 113 -17.89 -1.36 19.15
CA THR A 113 -19.33 -1.21 18.87
C THR A 113 -19.92 -2.37 18.08
N GLY A 114 -19.09 -3.14 17.37
CA GLY A 114 -19.51 -4.20 16.44
C GLY A 114 -20.00 -3.67 15.09
N GLU A 115 -19.98 -2.35 14.88
CA GLU A 115 -20.48 -1.74 13.64
C GLU A 115 -19.49 -1.88 12.50
N GLU A 116 -20.01 -2.05 11.29
CA GLU A 116 -19.25 -2.07 10.04
C GLU A 116 -19.06 -0.64 9.52
N LYS A 117 -17.80 -0.18 9.47
CA LYS A 117 -17.45 1.19 9.02
C LYS A 117 -16.18 1.19 8.18
N THR A 118 -16.08 2.12 7.24
CA THR A 118 -14.81 2.46 6.58
C THR A 118 -13.93 3.32 7.48
N VAL A 119 -12.65 3.47 7.14
CA VAL A 119 -11.72 4.33 7.89
C VAL A 119 -12.20 5.79 7.95
N GLU A 120 -12.85 6.27 6.90
CA GLU A 120 -13.43 7.62 6.86
C GLU A 120 -14.58 7.77 7.88
N ALA A 121 -15.50 6.82 7.93
CA ALA A 121 -16.68 6.86 8.79
C ALA A 121 -16.36 6.63 10.28
N MET A 122 -15.26 5.95 10.60
CA MET A 122 -14.84 5.73 11.99
C MET A 122 -14.43 7.02 12.70
N THR A 123 -14.75 7.13 13.97
CA THR A 123 -14.08 8.11 14.85
C THR A 123 -12.62 7.71 15.07
N THR A 124 -11.77 8.67 15.45
CA THR A 124 -10.36 8.40 15.77
C THR A 124 -10.20 7.33 16.86
N ARG A 125 -11.11 7.26 17.83
CA ARG A 125 -11.07 6.26 18.92
C ARG A 125 -11.43 4.86 18.41
N GLU A 126 -12.44 4.75 17.57
CA GLU A 126 -12.82 3.47 16.95
C GLU A 126 -11.68 2.95 16.06
N PHE A 127 -11.07 3.81 15.24
CA PHE A 127 -9.95 3.40 14.41
C PHE A 127 -8.72 3.00 15.25
N GLU A 128 -8.48 3.66 16.38
CA GLU A 128 -7.44 3.25 17.33
C GLU A 128 -7.68 1.83 17.88
N ALA A 129 -8.93 1.50 18.19
CA ALA A 129 -9.32 0.17 18.66
C ALA A 129 -9.11 -0.89 17.58
N VAL A 130 -9.51 -0.61 16.32
CA VAL A 130 -9.27 -1.49 15.16
C VAL A 130 -7.77 -1.74 14.98
N LYS A 131 -6.95 -0.67 14.96
CA LYS A 131 -5.49 -0.78 14.86
C LYS A 131 -4.91 -1.65 15.98
N LYS A 132 -5.40 -1.49 17.22
CA LYS A 132 -4.92 -2.28 18.36
C LYS A 132 -5.27 -3.76 18.20
N ALA A 133 -6.50 -4.08 17.79
CA ALA A 133 -6.94 -5.45 17.54
C ALA A 133 -6.12 -6.12 16.43
N LEU A 134 -5.82 -5.38 15.34
CA LEU A 134 -4.97 -5.89 14.26
C LEU A 134 -3.56 -6.21 14.72
N LYS A 135 -2.94 -5.33 15.53
CA LYS A 135 -1.61 -5.56 16.09
C LYS A 135 -1.57 -6.78 17.00
N GLU A 136 -2.61 -6.99 17.80
CA GLU A 136 -2.71 -8.16 18.67
C GLU A 136 -2.86 -9.45 17.86
N LYS A 137 -3.71 -9.44 16.82
CA LYS A 137 -3.85 -10.57 15.90
C LYS A 137 -2.54 -10.88 15.16
N ASP A 138 -1.84 -9.88 14.66
CA ASP A 138 -0.56 -10.05 13.96
C ASP A 138 0.52 -10.64 14.90
N LYS A 139 0.57 -10.16 16.15
CA LYS A 139 1.46 -10.72 17.18
C LYS A 139 1.16 -12.20 17.45
N LEU A 140 -0.11 -12.56 17.66
CA LEU A 140 -0.51 -13.95 17.89
C LEU A 140 -0.18 -14.84 16.70
N LEU A 141 -0.36 -14.34 15.47
CA LEU A 141 0.00 -15.07 14.26
C LEU A 141 1.51 -15.32 14.17
N GLN A 142 2.33 -14.32 14.51
CA GLN A 142 3.79 -14.47 14.55
C GLN A 142 4.24 -15.48 15.60
N GLU A 143 3.65 -15.45 16.80
CA GLU A 143 3.94 -16.42 17.87
C GLU A 143 3.59 -17.84 17.42
N ALA A 144 2.40 -18.04 16.85
CA ALA A 144 1.98 -19.34 16.31
C ALA A 144 2.90 -19.84 15.17
N GLN A 145 3.33 -18.95 14.27
CA GLN A 145 4.26 -19.31 13.20
C GLN A 145 5.64 -19.73 13.76
N GLN A 146 6.13 -19.05 14.79
CA GLN A 146 7.37 -19.41 15.45
C GLN A 146 7.27 -20.79 16.11
N GLU A 147 6.17 -21.09 16.81
CA GLU A 147 5.93 -22.40 17.41
C GLU A 147 5.93 -23.52 16.36
N VAL A 148 5.25 -23.33 15.23
CA VAL A 148 5.25 -24.30 14.12
C VAL A 148 6.65 -24.51 13.56
N VAL A 149 7.45 -23.46 13.40
CA VAL A 149 8.84 -23.57 12.94
C VAL A 149 9.71 -24.33 13.95
N GLN A 150 9.54 -24.09 15.25
CA GLN A 150 10.26 -24.83 16.29
C GLN A 150 9.86 -26.31 16.32
N ALA A 151 8.56 -26.61 16.22
CA ALA A 151 8.06 -27.98 16.17
C ALA A 151 8.60 -28.75 14.94
N ARG A 152 8.68 -28.11 13.77
CA ARG A 152 9.29 -28.72 12.58
C ARG A 152 10.78 -28.99 12.75
N LYS A 153 11.51 -28.07 13.40
CA LYS A 153 12.94 -28.28 13.70
C LYS A 153 13.15 -29.43 14.68
N SER A 154 12.33 -29.52 15.74
CA SER A 154 12.43 -30.61 16.71
C SER A 154 12.07 -31.95 16.08
N GLU A 155 11.05 -32.01 15.21
CA GLU A 155 10.70 -33.20 14.44
C GLU A 155 11.86 -33.64 13.53
N GLN A 156 12.48 -32.71 12.80
CA GLN A 156 13.63 -33.02 11.95
C GLN A 156 14.83 -33.55 12.75
N LEU A 157 15.09 -32.98 13.93
CA LEU A 157 16.15 -33.48 14.82
C LEU A 157 15.84 -34.88 15.34
N ALA A 158 14.59 -35.15 15.73
CA ALA A 158 14.17 -36.48 16.19
C ALA A 158 14.29 -37.53 15.08
N ARG A 159 13.92 -37.18 13.83
CA ARG A 159 14.10 -38.05 12.66
C ARG A 159 15.57 -38.36 12.40
N LYS A 160 16.46 -37.37 12.42
CA LYS A 160 17.90 -37.58 12.28
C LYS A 160 18.49 -38.49 13.37
N GLN A 161 18.05 -38.31 14.62
CA GLN A 161 18.49 -39.17 15.73
C GLN A 161 17.97 -40.62 15.60
N LEU A 162 16.81 -40.83 14.97
CA LEU A 162 16.30 -42.17 14.65
C LEU A 162 17.12 -42.80 13.53
N GLU A 163 17.39 -42.06 12.45
CA GLU A 163 18.25 -42.51 11.34
C GLU A 163 19.66 -42.88 11.83
N GLU A 164 20.29 -42.03 12.66
CA GLU A 164 21.62 -42.30 13.26
C GLU A 164 21.61 -43.52 14.20
N ARG A 165 20.47 -43.87 14.81
CA ARG A 165 20.32 -45.07 15.64
C ARG A 165 20.06 -46.33 14.81
N GLU A 166 19.36 -46.20 13.69
CA GLU A 166 19.15 -47.31 12.75
C GLU A 166 20.44 -47.65 11.98
N GLU A 167 21.32 -46.67 11.76
CA GLU A 167 22.66 -46.87 11.17
C GLU A 167 23.70 -47.44 12.15
N GLN A 168 23.42 -47.45 13.47
CA GLN A 168 24.28 -48.12 14.45
C GLN A 168 24.10 -49.64 14.37
N GLU A 169 25.18 -50.37 14.06
CA GLU A 169 25.17 -51.83 14.05
C GLU A 169 24.65 -52.36 15.40
N PRO A 170 23.66 -53.27 15.39
CA PRO A 170 23.10 -53.81 16.63
C PRO A 170 24.20 -54.51 17.44
N GLN A 171 24.32 -54.19 18.73
CA GLN A 171 25.19 -54.96 19.63
C GLN A 171 24.61 -56.37 19.79
N ILE A 172 25.24 -57.34 19.14
CA ILE A 172 24.89 -58.76 19.23
C ILE A 172 25.26 -59.25 20.63
N ILE A 173 24.27 -59.39 21.52
CA ILE A 173 24.39 -60.28 22.67
C ILE A 173 24.02 -61.68 22.17
N GLU A 174 25.02 -62.55 22.04
CA GLU A 174 24.83 -63.94 21.60
C GLU A 174 23.90 -64.68 22.58
N ARG A 175 22.63 -64.79 22.18
CA ARG A 175 21.72 -65.81 22.68
C ARG A 175 21.31 -66.61 21.46
N GLU A 176 21.83 -67.82 21.38
CA GLU A 176 21.62 -68.77 20.28
C GLU A 176 20.11 -68.97 20.05
N VAL A 177 19.59 -68.30 19.02
CA VAL A 177 18.28 -68.57 18.45
C VAL A 177 18.51 -68.68 16.95
N VAL A 178 18.50 -69.93 16.48
CA VAL A 178 18.51 -70.26 15.06
C VAL A 178 17.28 -69.62 14.42
N LYS A 179 17.50 -68.57 13.64
CA LYS A 179 16.56 -68.10 12.62
C LYS A 179 17.34 -67.80 11.36
N GLU A 180 17.11 -68.63 10.36
CA GLU A 180 17.48 -68.36 8.97
C GLU A 180 16.81 -67.04 8.56
N VAL A 181 17.63 -66.01 8.30
CA VAL A 181 17.17 -64.77 7.70
C VAL A 181 17.47 -64.86 6.21
N PRO A 182 16.45 -64.86 5.33
CA PRO A 182 16.66 -64.87 3.90
C PRO A 182 17.26 -63.51 3.48
N VAL A 183 18.37 -63.56 2.76
CA VAL A 183 19.02 -62.39 2.16
C VAL A 183 18.06 -61.79 1.14
N GLU A 184 17.59 -60.56 1.38
CA GLU A 184 16.78 -59.81 0.41
C GLU A 184 17.53 -59.69 -0.91
N SER A 185 16.90 -60.18 -1.99
CA SER A 185 17.52 -60.30 -3.30
C SER A 185 17.77 -58.91 -3.90
N LYS A 186 18.93 -58.71 -4.54
CA LYS A 186 19.30 -57.50 -5.28
C LYS A 186 18.26 -57.10 -6.36
N GLU A 187 17.38 -58.02 -6.75
CA GLU A 187 16.31 -57.76 -7.71
C GLU A 187 15.25 -56.82 -7.14
N HIS A 188 14.93 -56.91 -5.84
CA HIS A 188 13.93 -56.05 -5.20
C HIS A 188 14.37 -54.58 -5.17
N ILE A 189 15.66 -54.34 -4.91
CA ILE A 189 16.23 -52.99 -4.89
C ILE A 189 16.22 -52.38 -6.30
N ASN A 190 16.52 -53.16 -7.34
CA ASN A 190 16.47 -52.70 -8.72
C ASN A 190 15.03 -52.37 -9.16
N ILE A 191 14.06 -53.21 -8.79
CA ILE A 191 12.63 -52.96 -9.09
C ILE A 191 12.13 -51.69 -8.40
N ILE A 192 12.54 -51.44 -7.14
CA ILE A 192 12.16 -50.22 -6.41
C ILE A 192 12.74 -48.97 -7.11
N ASN A 193 13.96 -49.05 -7.62
CA ASN A 193 14.57 -47.93 -8.34
C ASN A 193 13.87 -47.66 -9.69
N GLU A 194 13.56 -48.70 -10.47
CA GLU A 194 12.81 -48.55 -11.72
C GLU A 194 11.41 -47.96 -11.49
N LEU A 195 10.69 -48.44 -10.46
CA LEU A 195 9.36 -47.91 -10.11
C LEU A 195 9.39 -46.44 -9.68
N ASN A 196 10.47 -46.00 -9.03
CA ASN A 196 10.62 -44.60 -8.65
C ASN A 196 10.92 -43.70 -9.85
N ASP A 197 11.72 -44.18 -10.81
CA ASP A 197 12.01 -43.45 -12.04
C ASP A 197 10.76 -43.30 -12.93
N ASP A 198 9.96 -44.35 -13.05
CA ASP A 198 8.71 -44.31 -13.82
C ASP A 198 7.64 -43.42 -13.15
N LYS A 199 7.57 -43.43 -11.82
CA LYS A 199 6.71 -42.51 -11.06
C LYS A 199 7.08 -41.05 -11.33
N LYS A 200 8.38 -40.74 -11.45
CA LYS A 200 8.84 -39.38 -11.73
C LYS A 200 8.45 -38.93 -13.14
N LYS A 201 8.61 -39.79 -14.15
CA LYS A 201 8.19 -39.49 -15.54
C LYS A 201 6.69 -39.23 -15.65
N LEU A 202 5.87 -40.06 -15.01
CA LEU A 202 4.41 -39.90 -15.00
C LEU A 202 3.99 -38.57 -14.34
N GLN A 203 4.69 -38.11 -13.30
CA GLN A 203 4.40 -36.84 -12.64
C GLN A 203 4.70 -35.63 -13.53
N GLU A 204 5.77 -35.70 -14.34
CA GLU A 204 6.13 -34.64 -15.29
C GLU A 204 5.14 -34.59 -16.45
N GLU A 205 4.68 -35.74 -16.94
CA GLU A 205 3.68 -35.83 -18.01
C GLU A 205 2.30 -35.28 -17.57
N VAL A 206 1.85 -35.60 -16.35
CA VAL A 206 0.62 -35.03 -15.78
C VAL A 206 0.70 -33.50 -15.62
N ARG A 207 1.89 -32.97 -15.27
CA ARG A 207 2.09 -31.51 -15.15
C ARG A 207 2.00 -30.83 -16.53
N PHE A 208 2.62 -31.42 -17.54
CA PHE A 208 2.56 -30.95 -18.92
C PHE A 208 1.13 -30.91 -19.46
N TYR A 209 0.35 -31.98 -19.25
CA TYR A 209 -1.04 -32.00 -19.70
C TYR A 209 -1.94 -31.01 -18.94
N LYS A 210 -1.71 -30.77 -17.64
CA LYS A 210 -2.40 -29.72 -16.87
C LYS A 210 -2.09 -28.30 -17.35
N GLU A 211 -0.84 -28.03 -17.70
CA GLU A 211 -0.43 -26.73 -18.23
C GLU A 211 -1.00 -26.51 -19.65
N LYS A 212 -1.02 -27.56 -20.47
CA LYS A 212 -1.64 -27.54 -21.81
C LYS A 212 -3.16 -27.38 -21.73
N GLU A 213 -3.82 -28.02 -20.76
CA GLU A 213 -5.25 -27.86 -20.48
C GLU A 213 -5.56 -26.42 -20.05
N LYS A 214 -4.77 -25.84 -19.14
CA LYS A 214 -4.86 -24.41 -18.75
C LYS A 214 -4.64 -23.45 -19.92
N ALA A 215 -3.74 -23.79 -20.85
CA ALA A 215 -3.47 -22.96 -22.02
C ALA A 215 -4.58 -23.08 -23.10
N MET A 216 -5.26 -24.23 -23.19
CA MET A 216 -6.38 -24.45 -24.11
C MET A 216 -7.75 -24.05 -23.55
N GLN A 217 -7.89 -23.88 -22.22
CA GLN A 217 -9.10 -23.37 -21.54
C GLN A 217 -8.96 -21.88 -21.16
N LYS A 218 -8.67 -20.99 -22.13
CA LYS A 218 -9.01 -19.57 -21.96
C LYS A 218 -10.45 -19.40 -22.41
N ASP A 219 -11.37 -19.22 -21.46
CA ASP A 219 -12.81 -19.12 -21.73
C ASP A 219 -13.11 -17.77 -22.42
N PRO A 220 -14.02 -17.68 -23.41
CA PRO A 220 -14.52 -16.40 -23.97
C PRO A 220 -14.93 -15.36 -22.91
N GLU A 221 -15.31 -15.80 -21.71
CA GLU A 221 -15.67 -14.96 -20.57
C GLU A 221 -14.45 -14.23 -19.96
N ASP A 222 -13.27 -14.86 -19.93
CA ASP A 222 -12.02 -14.21 -19.47
C ASP A 222 -11.55 -13.12 -20.45
N LEU A 223 -11.75 -13.33 -21.76
CA LEU A 223 -11.42 -12.34 -22.80
C LEU A 223 -12.40 -11.14 -22.80
N GLN A 224 -13.67 -11.41 -22.51
CA GLN A 224 -14.69 -10.38 -22.32
C GLN A 224 -14.38 -9.55 -21.07
N GLN A 225 -13.99 -10.20 -19.97
CA GLN A 225 -13.62 -9.54 -18.73
C GLN A 225 -12.34 -8.70 -18.88
N GLU A 226 -11.36 -9.17 -19.66
CA GLU A 226 -10.14 -8.40 -19.98
C GLU A 226 -10.44 -7.19 -20.88
N ARG A 227 -11.38 -7.31 -21.84
CA ARG A 227 -11.90 -6.18 -22.64
C ARG A 227 -12.66 -5.18 -21.78
N GLU A 228 -13.58 -5.64 -20.94
CA GLU A 228 -14.35 -4.78 -20.02
C GLU A 228 -13.45 -4.11 -18.99
N THR A 229 -12.38 -4.79 -18.54
CA THR A 229 -11.38 -4.21 -17.65
C THR A 229 -10.55 -3.16 -18.38
N MET A 230 -10.16 -3.37 -19.64
CA MET A 230 -9.45 -2.36 -20.44
C MET A 230 -10.33 -1.15 -20.78
N GLU A 231 -11.60 -1.37 -21.14
CA GLU A 231 -12.57 -0.29 -21.36
C GLU A 231 -12.84 0.48 -20.05
N TYR A 232 -13.02 -0.23 -18.94
CA TYR A 232 -13.15 0.38 -17.61
C TYR A 232 -11.91 1.16 -17.19
N MET A 233 -10.70 0.66 -17.44
CA MET A 233 -9.45 1.39 -17.15
C MET A 233 -9.29 2.63 -18.02
N ALA A 234 -9.70 2.57 -19.29
CA ALA A 234 -9.70 3.73 -20.19
C ALA A 234 -10.70 4.80 -19.71
N ASP A 235 -11.93 4.40 -19.39
CA ASP A 235 -12.96 5.28 -18.85
C ASP A 235 -12.54 5.86 -17.49
N TRP A 236 -11.99 5.03 -16.61
CA TRP A 236 -11.46 5.46 -15.31
C TRP A 236 -10.34 6.48 -15.47
N SER A 237 -9.44 6.29 -16.44
CA SER A 237 -8.34 7.21 -16.73
C SER A 237 -8.87 8.56 -17.25
N VAL A 238 -9.86 8.55 -18.15
CA VAL A 238 -10.51 9.77 -18.67
C VAL A 238 -11.31 10.48 -17.57
N HIS A 239 -12.04 9.74 -16.72
CA HIS A 239 -12.80 10.29 -15.61
C HIS A 239 -11.89 10.91 -14.55
N THR A 240 -10.79 10.24 -14.21
CA THR A 240 -9.74 10.76 -13.32
C THR A 240 -9.17 12.05 -13.90
N LEU A 241 -8.75 12.05 -15.17
CA LEU A 241 -8.20 13.23 -15.83
C LEU A 241 -9.19 14.40 -15.86
N ARG A 242 -10.47 14.12 -16.14
CA ARG A 242 -11.54 15.13 -16.09
C ARG A 242 -11.73 15.70 -14.69
N SER A 243 -11.62 14.87 -13.65
CA SER A 243 -11.69 15.31 -12.26
C SER A 243 -10.53 16.24 -11.91
N GLU A 244 -9.31 15.86 -12.31
CA GLU A 244 -8.11 16.67 -12.11
C GLU A 244 -8.17 18.02 -12.84
N LEU A 245 -8.68 18.04 -14.07
CA LEU A 245 -8.89 19.28 -14.83
C LEU A 245 -9.93 20.19 -14.17
N ARG A 246 -11.01 19.63 -13.60
CA ARG A 246 -12.00 20.41 -12.85
C ARG A 246 -11.40 21.04 -11.60
N GLU A 247 -10.61 20.28 -10.85
CA GLU A 247 -9.90 20.79 -9.67
C GLU A 247 -8.92 21.92 -10.04
N LEU A 248 -8.21 21.79 -11.16
CA LEU A 248 -7.34 22.85 -11.67
C LEU A 248 -8.12 24.12 -12.03
N ILE A 249 -9.29 23.99 -12.67
CA ILE A 249 -10.16 25.13 -13.00
C ILE A 249 -10.59 25.89 -11.74
N GLU A 250 -10.95 25.17 -10.67
CA GLU A 250 -11.32 25.78 -9.39
C GLU A 250 -10.13 26.52 -8.74
N GLN A 251 -8.93 25.93 -8.81
CA GLN A 251 -7.71 26.54 -8.27
C GLN A 251 -7.20 27.74 -9.09
N CYS A 252 -7.49 27.79 -10.39
CA CYS A 252 -7.16 28.92 -11.26
C CYS A 252 -8.14 30.11 -11.10
N SER A 253 -9.12 30.03 -10.21
CA SER A 253 -9.98 31.17 -9.88
C SER A 253 -9.20 32.20 -9.06
N PHE A 254 -9.08 33.43 -9.58
CA PHE A 254 -8.39 34.51 -8.88
C PHE A 254 -9.38 35.34 -8.08
N SER A 255 -9.14 35.48 -6.78
CA SER A 255 -9.84 36.47 -5.95
C SER A 255 -9.56 37.89 -6.44
N SER A 256 -10.48 38.82 -6.13
CA SER A 256 -10.30 40.25 -6.39
C SER A 256 -8.97 40.79 -5.84
N LEU A 257 -8.53 40.27 -4.69
CA LEU A 257 -7.24 40.60 -4.07
C LEU A 257 -6.04 40.11 -4.91
N GLN A 258 -6.08 38.87 -5.40
CA GLN A 258 -5.03 38.32 -6.27
C GLN A 258 -4.96 39.06 -7.61
N ILE A 259 -6.11 39.39 -8.19
CA ILE A 259 -6.18 40.22 -9.41
C ILE A 259 -5.55 41.59 -9.14
N GLY A 260 -5.86 42.23 -8.02
CA GLY A 260 -5.25 43.50 -7.60
C GLY A 260 -3.73 43.42 -7.45
N ALA A 261 -3.22 42.34 -6.85
CA ALA A 261 -1.79 42.11 -6.69
C ALA A 261 -1.07 41.90 -8.04
N ILE A 262 -1.68 41.15 -8.97
CA ILE A 262 -1.15 40.95 -10.33
C ILE A 262 -1.11 42.29 -11.08
N LEU A 263 -2.15 43.11 -10.96
CA LEU A 263 -2.21 44.45 -11.59
C LEU A 263 -1.14 45.40 -11.02
N ALA A 264 -0.80 45.28 -9.73
CA ALA A 264 0.23 46.09 -9.08
C ALA A 264 1.68 45.59 -9.33
N ALA A 265 1.86 44.35 -9.81
CA ALA A 265 3.17 43.74 -10.00
C ALA A 265 4.06 44.47 -11.03
N SER A 266 5.38 44.30 -10.91
CA SER A 266 6.35 44.89 -11.83
C SER A 266 6.21 44.33 -13.25
N PRO A 267 6.65 45.07 -14.30
CA PRO A 267 6.57 44.62 -15.68
C PRO A 267 7.25 43.26 -15.92
N THR A 268 8.41 43.03 -15.32
CA THR A 268 9.16 41.77 -15.43
C THR A 268 8.40 40.59 -14.84
N ILE A 269 7.76 40.77 -13.68
CA ILE A 269 6.96 39.72 -13.04
C ILE A 269 5.72 39.40 -13.89
N LYS A 270 5.08 40.42 -14.45
CA LYS A 270 3.94 40.24 -15.36
C LYS A 270 4.31 39.51 -16.64
N GLU A 271 5.50 39.76 -17.19
CA GLU A 271 5.96 39.09 -18.40
C GLU A 271 6.29 37.61 -18.16
N ASN A 272 6.92 37.28 -17.02
CA ASN A 272 7.13 35.88 -16.62
C ASN A 272 5.79 35.14 -16.45
N LEU A 273 4.85 35.76 -15.73
CA LEU A 273 3.50 35.20 -15.56
C LEU A 273 2.79 35.00 -16.91
N ARG A 274 2.94 35.95 -17.84
CA ARG A 274 2.38 35.85 -19.19
C ARG A 274 2.99 34.67 -19.97
N ARG A 275 4.28 34.41 -19.83
CA ARG A 275 4.96 33.27 -20.45
C ARG A 275 4.46 31.93 -19.90
N ASP A 276 4.26 31.84 -18.59
CA ASP A 276 3.74 30.62 -17.96
C ASP A 276 2.30 30.35 -18.43
N VAL A 277 1.45 31.38 -18.45
CA VAL A 277 0.08 31.29 -19.01
C VAL A 277 0.10 30.86 -20.48
N SER A 278 1.02 31.40 -21.29
CA SER A 278 1.15 31.00 -22.70
C SER A 278 1.55 29.53 -22.84
N THR A 279 2.44 29.03 -21.97
CA THR A 279 2.89 27.63 -21.98
C THR A 279 1.73 26.70 -21.63
N ILE A 280 0.94 27.05 -20.61
CA ILE A 280 -0.26 26.31 -20.24
C ILE A 280 -1.26 26.28 -21.39
N ARG A 281 -1.49 27.42 -22.07
CA ARG A 281 -2.39 27.47 -23.23
C ARG A 281 -1.94 26.51 -24.33
N THR A 282 -0.67 26.52 -24.71
CA THR A 282 -0.14 25.59 -25.73
C THR A 282 -0.29 24.12 -25.33
N LEU A 283 -0.16 23.79 -24.04
CA LEU A 283 -0.39 22.43 -23.56
C LEU A 283 -1.87 22.04 -23.65
N MET A 284 -2.78 22.95 -23.34
CA MET A 284 -4.22 22.71 -23.46
C MET A 284 -4.65 22.60 -24.92
N ASP A 285 -4.13 23.43 -25.82
CA ASP A 285 -4.41 23.36 -27.25
C ASP A 285 -4.01 21.97 -27.81
N ARG A 286 -2.82 21.47 -27.44
CA ARG A 286 -2.36 20.11 -27.82
C ARG A 286 -3.24 19.00 -27.25
N PHE A 287 -3.78 19.22 -26.06
CA PHE A 287 -4.67 18.27 -25.41
C PHE A 287 -6.02 18.23 -26.13
N GLU A 288 -6.58 19.38 -26.50
CA GLU A 288 -7.78 19.49 -27.33
C GLU A 288 -7.57 18.82 -28.70
N ASP A 289 -6.44 19.07 -29.37
CA ASP A 289 -6.09 18.40 -30.63
C ASP A 289 -6.06 16.87 -30.51
N THR A 290 -5.68 16.34 -29.33
CA THR A 290 -5.64 14.90 -29.06
C THR A 290 -7.04 14.31 -28.86
N LEU A 291 -7.96 15.08 -28.28
CA LEU A 291 -9.37 14.68 -28.12
C LEU A 291 -10.11 14.68 -29.47
N ASP A 292 -9.80 15.65 -30.32
CA ASP A 292 -10.44 15.81 -31.63
C ASP A 292 -9.92 14.79 -32.67
N ASN A 293 -8.68 14.30 -32.52
CA ASN A 293 -8.10 13.26 -33.36
C ASN A 293 -8.23 11.87 -32.73
N THR A 294 -9.45 11.33 -32.67
CA THR A 294 -9.66 9.91 -32.36
C THR A 294 -8.95 9.06 -33.42
N PHE A 295 -8.03 8.20 -32.99
CA PHE A 295 -7.29 7.26 -33.85
C PHE A 295 -8.24 6.54 -34.84
N MET A 296 -8.22 6.95 -36.11
CA MET A 296 -8.53 6.05 -37.22
C MET A 296 -7.28 5.19 -37.47
N GLY A 297 -7.22 4.05 -36.81
CA GLY A 297 -6.18 3.04 -36.96
C GLY A 297 -6.57 1.75 -36.26
#